data_AF-A0A354WCL9-F1
#
_entry.id   AF-A0A354WCL9-F1
#
_cell.length_a   1.000
_cell.length_b   1.000
_cell.length_c   1.000
_cell.angle_alpha   90.00
_cell.angle_beta   90.00
_cell.angle_gamma   90.00
#
_symmetry.space_group_name_H-M   'P 1'
#
loop_
_entity.id
_entity.type
_entity.pdbx_description
1 polymer ?
#
loop_
_entity_poly.entity_id
_entity_poly.type
_entity_poly.pdbx_seq_one_letter_code
_entity_poly.pdbx_strand_id
1 'polypeptide(L)'
;MLPPVARKKMEAWIRSRHLIFLDNFLIFETLDYSAIERFESCIASLNGTFISVAIKEKIWMGNHRQVILYQAKAYLAVPNHQLKQYWIKYGAFYTRFDQQF
;
A
#
# COMPACT_ATOMS: atom_id res chain seq x y z
N MET A 1 0.57 18.03 11.87
CA MET A 1 -0.52 17.76 10.92
C MET A 1 0.06 17.02 9.73
N LEU A 2 -0.58 15.94 9.26
CA LEU A 2 -0.13 15.24 8.05
C LEU A 2 -0.37 16.10 6.81
N PRO A 3 0.48 16.06 5.77
CA PRO A 3 0.17 16.65 4.49
C PRO A 3 -1.18 16.09 4.00
N PRO A 4 -2.22 16.93 3.82
CA PRO A 4 -3.58 16.47 3.54
C PRO A 4 -3.67 15.57 2.30
N VAL A 5 -2.78 15.80 1.32
CA VAL A 5 -2.70 15.07 0.07
C VAL A 5 -2.21 13.64 0.29
N ALA A 6 -1.06 13.47 0.98
CA ALA A 6 -0.48 12.14 1.25
C ALA A 6 -1.43 11.27 2.07
N ARG A 7 -2.06 11.85 3.10
CA ARG A 7 -3.05 11.15 3.92
C ARG A 7 -4.25 10.67 3.11
N LYS A 8 -4.90 11.57 2.35
CA LYS A 8 -6.07 11.20 1.53
C LYS A 8 -5.74 10.11 0.52
N LYS A 9 -4.53 10.14 -0.05
CA LYS A 9 -4.05 9.11 -0.98
C LYS A 9 -3.88 7.75 -0.29
N MET A 10 -3.25 7.71 0.88
CA MET A 10 -3.12 6.47 1.66
C MET A 10 -4.48 5.92 2.10
N GLU A 11 -5.41 6.76 2.55
CA GLU A 11 -6.77 6.34 2.87
C GLU A 11 -7.50 5.75 1.66
N ALA A 12 -7.31 6.32 0.47
CA ALA A 12 -7.88 5.76 -0.76
C ALA A 12 -7.32 4.36 -1.07
N TRP A 13 -6.01 4.13 -0.89
CA TRP A 13 -5.39 2.82 -1.07
C TRP A 13 -5.80 1.80 0.00
N ILE A 14 -6.08 2.25 1.22
CA ILE A 14 -6.67 1.41 2.28
C ILE A 14 -8.07 0.95 1.85
N ARG A 15 -8.94 1.86 1.42
CA ARG A 15 -10.33 1.53 0.99
C ARG A 15 -10.34 0.55 -0.18
N SER A 16 -9.42 0.72 -1.14
CA SER A 16 -9.32 -0.16 -2.30
C SER A 16 -8.51 -1.44 -2.03
N ARG A 17 -8.10 -1.66 -0.77
CA ARG A 17 -7.35 -2.85 -0.32
C ARG A 17 -6.02 -3.05 -1.07
N HIS A 18 -5.39 -1.97 -1.50
CA HIS A 18 -4.02 -1.99 -2.00
C HIS A 18 -2.99 -1.81 -0.87
N LEU A 19 -3.38 -1.10 0.19
CA LEU A 19 -2.53 -0.79 1.34
C LEU A 19 -3.10 -1.44 2.60
N ILE A 20 -2.30 -2.26 3.27
CA ILE A 20 -2.64 -2.89 4.55
C ILE A 20 -1.56 -2.60 5.59
N PHE A 21 -1.94 -2.73 6.86
CA PHE A 21 -0.98 -2.85 7.95
C PHE A 21 -0.75 -4.34 8.22
N LEU A 22 0.50 -4.76 8.21
CA LEU A 22 0.94 -6.08 8.60
C LEU A 22 2.02 -5.93 9.66
N ASP A 23 1.73 -6.39 10.88
CA ASP A 23 2.52 -6.12 12.08
C ASP A 23 2.76 -4.61 12.28
N ASN A 24 4.03 -4.20 12.18
CA ASN A 24 4.47 -2.81 12.27
C ASN A 24 4.72 -2.16 10.91
N PHE A 25 4.45 -2.88 9.81
CA PHE A 25 4.75 -2.42 8.46
C PHE A 25 3.50 -2.07 7.68
N LEU A 26 3.68 -1.18 6.71
CA LEU A 26 2.74 -0.98 5.63
C LEU A 26 3.16 -1.85 4.45
N ILE A 27 2.21 -2.62 3.94
CA ILE A 27 2.37 -3.43 2.74
C ILE A 27 1.48 -2.81 1.67
N PHE A 28 2.10 -2.36 0.57
CA PHE A 28 1.41 -1.76 -0.56
C PHE A 28 1.61 -2.62 -1.80
N GLU A 29 0.51 -3.06 -2.40
CA GLU A 29 0.53 -3.90 -3.59
C GLU A 29 -0.13 -3.22 -4.78
N THR A 30 0.46 -3.38 -5.96
CA THR A 30 0.00 -2.72 -7.18
C THR A 30 0.53 -3.39 -8.45
N LEU A 31 -0.21 -3.24 -9.54
CA LEU A 31 0.20 -3.63 -10.89
C LEU A 31 0.90 -2.50 -11.66
N ASP A 32 0.92 -1.30 -11.07
CA ASP A 32 1.48 -0.08 -11.63
C ASP A 32 2.66 0.39 -10.79
N TYR A 33 3.87 0.33 -11.36
CA TYR A 33 5.10 0.75 -10.68
C TYR A 33 5.08 2.25 -10.34
N SER A 34 4.42 3.11 -11.13
CA SER A 34 4.31 4.53 -10.80
C SER A 34 3.48 4.77 -9.53
N ALA A 35 2.65 3.81 -9.10
CA ALA A 35 2.00 3.87 -7.80
C ALA A 35 2.98 3.58 -6.65
N ILE A 36 4.04 2.80 -6.86
CA ILE A 36 5.12 2.59 -5.88
C ILE A 36 5.85 3.92 -5.61
N GLU A 37 6.23 4.65 -6.66
CA GLU A 37 6.94 5.94 -6.54
C GLU A 37 6.10 6.98 -5.78
N ARG A 38 4.78 7.01 -6.07
CA ARG A 38 3.83 7.85 -5.33
C ARG A 38 3.69 7.41 -3.88
N PHE A 39 3.73 6.10 -3.62
CA PHE A 39 3.66 5.56 -2.27
C PHE A 39 4.91 5.94 -1.47
N GLU A 40 6.10 5.78 -2.03
CA GLU A 40 7.37 6.22 -1.44
C GLU A 40 7.34 7.72 -1.11
N SER A 41 6.89 8.55 -2.04
CA SER A 41 6.71 9.99 -1.82
C SER A 41 5.75 10.31 -0.66
N CYS A 42 4.65 9.56 -0.54
CA CYS A 42 3.71 9.68 0.58
C CYS A 42 4.36 9.26 1.91
N ILE A 43 5.13 8.16 1.92
CA ILE A 43 5.86 7.68 3.10
C ILE A 43 6.84 8.76 3.59
N ALA A 44 7.65 9.32 2.68
CA ALA A 44 8.57 10.40 3.02
C ALA A 44 7.85 11.63 3.58
N SER A 45 6.73 12.03 2.95
CA SER A 45 5.89 13.17 3.39
C SER A 45 5.25 12.96 4.77
N LEU A 46 5.13 11.72 5.22
CA LEU A 46 4.50 11.34 6.49
C LEU A 46 5.54 10.95 7.56
N ASN A 47 6.81 11.33 7.36
CA ASN A 47 7.94 10.98 8.22
C ASN A 47 8.09 9.47 8.42
N GLY A 48 7.86 8.70 7.34
CA GLY A 48 8.12 7.28 7.31
C GLY A 48 9.41 6.92 6.59
N THR A 49 9.70 5.63 6.56
CA THR A 49 10.83 5.03 5.89
C THR A 49 10.32 4.02 4.87
N PHE A 50 10.62 4.26 3.60
CA PHE A 50 10.44 3.26 2.55
C PHE A 50 11.55 2.21 2.69
N ILE A 51 11.19 0.93 2.71
CA ILE A 51 12.14 -0.15 3.04
C ILE A 51 12.58 -0.88 1.78
N SER A 52 11.62 -1.31 0.97
CA SER A 52 11.92 -2.12 -0.22
C SER A 52 10.73 -2.18 -1.17
N VAL A 53 11.01 -2.50 -2.43
CA VAL A 53 10.05 -2.98 -3.42
C VAL A 53 10.53 -4.32 -3.97
N ALA A 54 9.61 -5.24 -4.17
CA ALA A 54 9.87 -6.54 -4.78
C ALA A 54 8.77 -6.90 -5.78
N ILE A 55 9.10 -7.80 -6.71
CA ILE A 55 8.10 -8.53 -7.49
C ILE A 55 7.52 -9.60 -6.57
N LYS A 56 6.22 -9.51 -6.26
CA LYS A 56 5.51 -10.54 -5.48
C LYS A 56 5.22 -11.75 -6.36
N GLU A 57 4.64 -11.51 -7.53
CA GLU A 57 4.28 -12.57 -8.49
C GLU A 57 3.97 -11.98 -9.88
N LYS A 58 3.74 -12.87 -10.86
CA LYS A 58 3.14 -12.51 -12.14
C LYS A 58 1.70 -13.03 -12.14
N ILE A 59 0.74 -12.11 -12.26
CA ILE A 59 -0.67 -12.48 -12.33
C ILE A 59 -1.17 -12.46 -13.77
N TRP A 60 -2.12 -13.35 -14.06
CA TRP A 60 -2.85 -13.34 -15.33
C TRP A 60 -4.01 -12.35 -15.27
N MET A 61 -4.10 -11.50 -16.28
CA MET A 61 -5.21 -10.59 -16.52
C MET A 61 -5.91 -11.02 -17.82
N GLY A 62 -7.00 -11.75 -17.66
CA GLY A 62 -7.67 -12.42 -18.78
C GLY A 62 -6.80 -13.54 -19.39
N ASN A 63 -7.10 -13.94 -20.62
CA ASN A 63 -6.54 -15.16 -21.20
C ASN A 63 -5.12 -15.00 -21.77
N HIS A 64 -4.62 -13.77 -21.97
CA HIS A 64 -3.42 -13.54 -22.77
C HIS A 64 -2.42 -12.54 -22.19
N ARG A 65 -2.74 -11.86 -21.07
CA ARG A 65 -1.89 -10.82 -20.51
C ARG A 65 -1.35 -11.24 -19.15
N GLN A 66 -0.04 -11.31 -19.04
CA GLN A 66 0.63 -11.37 -17.74
C GLN A 66 1.01 -9.95 -17.31
N VAL A 67 0.82 -9.65 -16.04
CA VAL A 67 1.30 -8.40 -15.42
C VAL A 67 2.03 -8.72 -14.13
N ILE A 68 2.98 -7.86 -13.78
CA ILE A 68 3.77 -8.02 -12.56
C ILE A 68 2.98 -7.39 -11.40
N LEU A 69 2.82 -8.15 -10.32
CA LEU A 69 2.36 -7.64 -9.05
C LEU A 69 3.58 -7.21 -8.23
N TYR A 70 3.68 -5.91 -7.96
CA TYR A 70 4.70 -5.35 -7.10
C TYR A 70 4.19 -5.27 -5.67
N GLN A 71 5.08 -5.51 -4.71
CA GLN A 71 4.86 -5.28 -3.29
C GLN A 71 5.93 -4.32 -2.78
N ALA A 72 5.50 -3.21 -2.19
CA ALA A 72 6.35 -2.31 -1.43
C ALA A 72 6.11 -2.47 0.07
N LYS A 73 7.20 -2.38 0.82
CA LYS A 73 7.22 -2.41 2.28
C LYS A 73 7.72 -1.08 2.81
N ALA A 74 7.01 -0.52 3.77
CA ALA A 74 7.40 0.71 4.44
C ALA A 74 7.08 0.68 5.94
N TYR A 75 7.66 1.61 6.67
CA TYR A 75 7.41 1.85 8.09
C TYR A 75 7.05 3.33 8.29
N LEU A 76 6.21 3.63 9.28
CA LEU A 76 5.94 5.02 9.71
C LEU A 76 6.56 5.22 11.09
N ALA A 77 7.50 6.17 11.21
CA ALA A 77 8.29 6.39 12.43
C ALA A 77 7.44 6.79 13.65
N VAL A 78 6.28 7.39 13.39
CA VAL A 78 5.25 7.65 14.39
C VAL A 78 4.03 6.85 13.97
N PRO A 79 3.37 6.10 14.88
CA PRO A 79 2.08 5.53 14.55
C PRO A 79 1.15 6.69 14.23
N ASN A 80 0.89 6.93 12.93
CA ASN A 80 -0.10 7.86 12.45
C ASN A 80 -1.45 7.31 12.87
N HIS A 81 -1.80 7.52 14.13
CA HIS A 81 -2.95 6.94 14.80
C HIS A 81 -4.19 7.09 13.95
N GLN A 82 -4.34 8.24 13.28
CA GLN A 82 -5.44 8.50 12.36
C GLN A 82 -5.46 7.55 11.15
N LEU A 83 -4.33 7.25 10.53
CA LEU A 83 -4.26 6.31 9.39
C LEU A 83 -4.45 4.86 9.86
N LYS A 84 -3.88 4.48 11.02
CA LYS A 84 -4.08 3.15 11.60
C LYS A 84 -5.53 2.95 12.03
N GLN A 85 -6.15 3.94 12.68
CA GLN A 85 -7.59 3.97 12.98
C GLN A 85 -8.44 3.91 11.72
N TYR A 86 -8.03 4.64 10.67
CA TYR A 86 -8.72 4.61 9.39
C TYR A 86 -8.69 3.20 8.79
N TRP A 87 -7.53 2.55 8.79
CA TRP A 87 -7.39 1.16 8.33
C TRP A 87 -8.19 0.18 9.19
N ILE A 88 -8.20 0.31 10.52
CA ILE A 88 -9.05 -0.52 11.39
C ILE A 88 -10.54 -0.39 10.99
N LYS A 89 -10.98 0.81 10.61
CA LYS A 89 -12.39 1.09 10.28
C LYS A 89 -12.78 0.69 8.85
N TYR A 90 -11.88 0.81 7.87
CA TYR A 90 -12.22 0.72 6.44
C TYR A 90 -11.29 -0.17 5.61
N GLY A 91 -10.23 -0.70 6.22
CA GLY A 91 -9.25 -1.56 5.58
C GLY A 91 -9.59 -3.04 5.67
N ALA A 92 -8.59 -3.87 5.35
CA ALA A 92 -8.65 -5.32 5.47
C ALA A 92 -7.28 -5.86 5.91
N PHE A 93 -7.26 -7.11 6.38
CA PHE A 93 -6.04 -7.85 6.75
C PHE A 93 -5.33 -8.48 5.54
N TYR A 94 -5.93 -8.38 4.36
CA TYR A 94 -5.44 -8.94 3.11
C TYR A 94 -5.54 -7.86 2.02
N THR A 95 -4.69 -7.94 1.01
CA THR A 95 -4.80 -7.07 -0.16
C THR A 95 -5.86 -7.60 -1.11
N ARG A 96 -6.37 -6.77 -2.00
CA ARG A 96 -7.30 -7.20 -3.05
C ARG A 96 -6.72 -8.29 -3.97
N PHE A 97 -5.41 -8.49 -3.96
CA PHE A 97 -4.73 -9.47 -4.80
C PHE A 97 -4.64 -10.84 -4.12
N ASP A 98 -4.72 -10.90 -2.78
CA ASP A 98 -4.72 -12.16 -2.02
C ASP A 98 -6.00 -12.98 -2.23
N GLN A 99 -7.11 -12.37 -2.67
CA GLN A 99 -8.40 -13.05 -2.89
C GLN A 99 -8.50 -13.79 -4.23
N GLN A 100 -7.38 -14.01 -4.93
CA GLN A 100 -7.38 -14.72 -6.21
C GLN A 100 -7.07 -16.20 -6.02
N PHE A 101 -8.06 -16.98 -5.54
CA PHE A 101 -8.35 -18.36 -5.96
C PHE A 101 -9.82 -18.67 -5.67
#